data_AF-T1KF85-F1
#
_entry.id   AF-T1KF85-F1
#
_cell.length_a   1.000
_cell.length_b   1.000
_cell.length_c   1.000
_cell.angle_alpha   90.00
_cell.angle_beta   90.00
_cell.angle_gamma   90.00
#
_symmetry.space_group_name_H-M   'P 1'
#
loop_
_entity.id
_entity.type
_entity.pdbx_description
1 polymer ?
#
loop_
_entity_poly.entity_id
_entity_poly.type
_entity_poly.pdbx_seq_one_letter_code
_entity_poly.pdbx_strand_id
1 'polypeptide(L)'
;MYSIEMKSLEVSRLTRVRRFQQDDAHIFCSYSQTEKEILECLQLMQDVYSTLGFTFDMVLSTRPDSYIGELSIWNNAEESLKNALNSSGNKCGLNPSDGAFYGPKIDITVEDVFKRPFQCATIQLDFQLQIRFNLTTIVSYI
;
A
#
# COMPACT_ATOMS: atom_id res chain seq x y z
N MET A 1 10.71 13.04 -2.76
CA MET A 1 11.54 11.90 -3.19
C MET A 1 12.28 12.22 -4.50
N TYR A 2 13.47 11.65 -4.70
CA TYR A 2 14.17 11.63 -5.99
C TYR A 2 14.21 10.20 -6.50
N SER A 3 13.88 10.01 -7.78
CA SER A 3 13.99 8.71 -8.44
C SER A 3 14.87 8.85 -9.67
N ILE A 4 15.81 7.92 -9.83
CA ILE A 4 16.68 7.87 -11.02
C ILE A 4 15.95 7.08 -12.10
N GLU A 5 15.34 7.79 -13.04
CA GLU A 5 14.85 7.17 -14.26
C GLU A 5 15.98 7.01 -15.26
N MET A 6 16.32 5.76 -15.57
CA MET A 6 17.50 5.41 -16.38
C MET A 6 17.42 5.87 -17.85
N LYS A 7 16.24 6.28 -18.35
CA LYS A 7 16.05 6.77 -19.72
C LYS A 7 15.27 8.09 -19.73
N SER A 8 15.77 9.09 -20.45
CA SER A 8 15.10 10.39 -20.62
C SER A 8 13.72 10.28 -21.28
N LEU A 9 13.49 9.23 -22.07
CA LEU A 9 12.23 8.97 -22.78
C LEU A 9 11.12 8.41 -21.89
N GLU A 10 11.42 8.10 -20.62
CA GLU A 10 10.44 7.54 -19.68
C GLU A 10 9.72 8.61 -18.84
N VAL A 11 10.22 9.85 -18.84
CA VAL A 11 9.58 11.00 -18.18
C VAL A 11 8.33 11.41 -18.97
N SER A 12 7.19 11.53 -18.29
CA SER A 12 5.91 11.94 -18.89
C SER A 12 5.25 13.04 -18.08
N ARG A 13 5.39 14.29 -18.55
CA ARG A 13 4.79 15.50 -17.96
C ARG A 13 4.90 15.53 -16.43
N LEU A 14 3.77 15.43 -15.72
CA LEU A 14 3.71 15.42 -14.25
C LEU A 14 3.42 14.03 -13.67
N THR A 15 3.03 13.04 -14.49
CA THR A 15 2.70 11.69 -14.01
C THR A 15 3.93 10.82 -13.82
N ARG A 16 5.04 11.15 -14.49
CA ARG A 16 6.32 10.45 -14.35
C ARG A 16 7.47 11.44 -14.44
N VAL A 17 8.13 11.70 -13.31
CA VAL A 17 9.13 12.76 -13.12
C VAL A 17 10.30 12.29 -12.26
N ARG A 18 11.46 12.93 -12.41
CA ARG A 18 12.66 12.63 -11.61
C ARG A 18 12.56 13.08 -10.15
N ARG A 19 11.73 14.10 -9.88
CA ARG A 19 11.49 14.64 -8.54
C ARG A 19 10.00 14.86 -8.34
N PHE A 20 9.48 14.32 -7.26
CA PHE A 20 8.09 14.47 -6.85
C PHE A 20 8.00 14.50 -5.32
N GLN A 21 6.87 14.99 -4.83
CA GLN A 21 6.53 14.99 -3.42
C GLN A 21 5.38 14.00 -3.22
N GLN A 22 5.55 13.08 -2.28
CA GLN A 22 4.48 12.22 -1.80
C GLN A 22 3.98 12.80 -0.48
N ASP A 23 2.68 12.66 -0.28
CA ASP A 23 1.98 12.68 1.00
C ASP A 23 2.24 11.38 1.77
N ASP A 24 3.53 11.05 1.94
CA ASP A 24 3.99 9.79 2.52
C ASP A 24 3.86 9.78 4.05
N ALA A 25 3.47 8.64 4.61
CA ALA A 25 3.27 8.44 6.03
C ALA A 25 3.54 6.99 6.44
N HIS A 26 4.06 6.79 7.65
CA HIS A 26 4.35 5.47 8.21
C HIS A 26 3.63 5.31 9.55
N ILE A 27 2.82 4.26 9.67
CA ILE A 27 2.09 3.92 10.90
C ILE A 27 2.82 2.77 11.59
N PHE A 28 3.22 2.98 12.85
CA PHE A 28 3.74 1.93 13.71
C PHE A 28 2.65 1.52 14.69
N CYS A 29 2.20 0.27 14.62
CA CYS A 29 1.11 -0.24 15.45
C CYS A 29 1.38 -1.69 15.88
N SER A 30 0.63 -2.18 16.88
CA SER A 30 0.67 -3.60 17.24
C SER A 30 -0.04 -4.45 16.18
N TYR A 31 0.28 -5.75 16.11
CA TYR A 31 -0.42 -6.70 15.23
C TYR A 31 -1.94 -6.68 15.38
N SER A 32 -2.44 -6.50 16.61
CA SER A 32 -3.88 -6.41 16.89
C SER A 32 -4.54 -5.14 16.38
N GLN A 33 -3.76 -4.09 16.10
CA GLN A 33 -4.25 -2.80 15.57
C GLN A 33 -4.20 -2.76 14.04
N THR A 34 -3.43 -3.64 13.40
CA THR A 34 -3.14 -3.61 11.96
C THR A 34 -4.39 -3.49 11.10
N GLU A 35 -5.41 -4.34 11.30
CA GLU A 35 -6.64 -4.30 10.49
C GLU A 35 -7.41 -2.99 10.64
N LYS A 36 -7.47 -2.44 11.87
CA LYS A 36 -8.12 -1.16 12.14
C LYS A 36 -7.43 -0.01 11.42
N GLU A 37 -6.09 0.05 11.48
CA GLU A 37 -5.32 1.10 10.82
C GLU A 37 -5.46 1.03 9.29
N ILE A 38 -5.51 -0.18 8.71
CA ILE A 38 -5.77 -0.36 7.27
C ILE A 38 -7.17 0.16 6.91
N LEU A 39 -8.20 -0.18 7.69
CA LEU A 39 -9.57 0.29 7.46
C LEU A 39 -9.66 1.82 7.51
N GLU A 40 -9.01 2.45 8.47
CA GLU A 40 -8.96 3.92 8.58
C GLU A 40 -8.24 4.56 7.38
N CYS A 41 -7.16 3.94 6.88
CA CYS A 41 -6.50 4.37 5.65
C CYS A 41 -7.42 4.23 4.41
N LEU A 42 -8.14 3.12 4.31
CA LEU A 42 -9.11 2.90 3.23
C LEU A 42 -10.25 3.93 3.27
N GLN A 43 -10.73 4.28 4.46
CA GLN A 43 -11.73 5.33 4.64
C GLN A 43 -11.18 6.70 4.21
N LEU A 44 -9.94 7.04 4.60
CA LEU A 44 -9.29 8.28 4.16
C LEU A 44 -9.21 8.36 2.63
N MET A 45 -8.85 7.26 1.96
CA MET A 45 -8.82 7.21 0.50
C MET A 45 -10.21 7.42 -0.10
N GLN A 46 -11.24 6.80 0.49
CA GLN A 46 -12.63 6.99 0.08
C GLN A 46 -13.06 8.45 0.19
N ASP A 47 -12.72 9.13 1.29
CA ASP A 47 -13.06 10.53 1.52
C ASP A 47 -12.34 11.46 0.53
N VAL A 48 -11.03 11.26 0.33
CA VAL A 48 -10.22 12.06 -0.59
C VAL A 48 -10.70 11.92 -2.04
N TYR A 49 -10.82 10.70 -2.56
CA TYR A 49 -11.19 10.49 -3.96
C TYR A 49 -12.64 10.89 -4.24
N SER A 50 -13.57 10.60 -3.32
CA SER A 50 -14.97 11.02 -3.49
C SER A 50 -15.13 12.54 -3.45
N THR A 51 -14.40 13.23 -2.58
CA THR A 51 -14.39 14.71 -2.52
C THR A 51 -13.90 15.32 -3.83
N LEU A 52 -12.93 14.68 -4.47
CA LEU A 52 -12.39 15.10 -5.77
C LEU A 52 -13.24 14.62 -6.97
N GLY A 53 -14.31 13.86 -6.74
CA GLY A 53 -15.21 13.35 -7.78
C GLY A 53 -14.67 12.14 -8.55
N PHE A 54 -13.68 11.43 -8.01
CA PHE A 54 -13.13 10.21 -8.60
C PHE A 54 -13.78 8.95 -8.02
N THR A 55 -13.96 7.95 -8.89
CA THR A 55 -14.08 6.55 -8.50
C THR A 55 -12.72 5.89 -8.58
N PHE A 56 -12.49 4.86 -7.77
CA PHE A 56 -11.24 4.12 -7.78
C PHE A 56 -11.49 2.61 -7.69
N ASP A 57 -10.54 1.86 -8.23
CA ASP A 57 -10.44 0.42 -8.08
C ASP A 57 -9.29 0.08 -7.11
N MET A 58 -9.45 -1.04 -6.41
CA MET A 58 -8.44 -1.55 -5.50
C MET A 58 -7.98 -2.93 -5.90
N VAL A 59 -6.70 -3.19 -5.73
CA VAL A 59 -6.07 -4.47 -6.07
C VAL A 59 -5.18 -4.91 -4.92
N LEU A 60 -5.39 -6.14 -4.44
CA LEU A 60 -4.51 -6.78 -3.47
C LEU A 60 -3.36 -7.47 -4.21
N SER A 61 -2.16 -6.96 -4.01
CA SER A 61 -0.92 -7.46 -4.60
C SER A 61 -0.18 -8.34 -3.57
N THR A 62 -0.11 -9.65 -3.85
CA THR A 62 0.40 -10.67 -2.91
C THR A 62 1.88 -10.98 -3.09
N ARG A 63 2.45 -11.77 -2.18
CA ARG A 63 3.88 -12.11 -2.12
C ARG A 63 4.47 -12.53 -3.47
N PRO A 64 5.56 -11.87 -3.92
CA PRO A 64 6.28 -12.25 -5.15
C PRO A 64 7.12 -13.52 -4.95
N ASP A 65 7.66 -14.07 -6.03
CA ASP A 65 8.56 -15.24 -5.98
C ASP A 65 9.84 -14.96 -5.19
N SER A 66 10.35 -13.73 -5.27
CA SER A 66 11.54 -13.26 -4.53
C SER A 66 11.12 -12.29 -3.44
N TYR A 67 11.15 -12.74 -2.18
CA TYR A 67 10.77 -11.97 -1.01
C TYR A 67 11.76 -12.16 0.14
N ILE A 68 11.72 -11.24 1.10
CA ILE A 68 12.49 -11.32 2.34
C ILE A 68 11.55 -11.58 3.53
N GLY A 69 12.10 -12.19 4.58
CA GLY A 69 11.36 -12.48 5.81
C GLY A 69 10.74 -13.87 5.87
N GLU A 70 10.10 -14.17 6.98
CA GLU A 70 9.47 -15.48 7.22
C GLU A 70 8.11 -15.60 6.52
N LEU A 71 7.82 -16.81 6.01
CA LEU A 71 6.55 -17.12 5.35
C LEU A 71 5.33 -16.91 6.26
N SER A 72 5.47 -17.20 7.56
CA SER A 72 4.44 -16.99 8.58
C SER A 72 4.00 -15.53 8.67
N ILE A 73 4.97 -14.61 8.72
CA ILE A 73 4.73 -13.16 8.77
C ILE A 73 4.01 -12.69 7.51
N TRP A 74 4.43 -13.20 6.35
CA TRP A 74 3.80 -12.91 5.08
C TRP A 74 2.34 -13.37 5.01
N ASN A 75 2.07 -14.59 5.46
CA ASN A 75 0.71 -15.12 5.48
C ASN A 75 -0.21 -14.26 6.37
N ASN A 76 0.28 -13.85 7.55
CA ASN A 76 -0.46 -12.95 8.43
C ASN A 76 -0.70 -11.58 7.78
N ALA A 77 0.31 -11.02 7.09
CA ALA A 77 0.20 -9.73 6.41
C ALA A 77 -0.86 -9.73 5.30
N GLU A 78 -0.85 -10.79 4.47
CA GLU A 78 -1.82 -10.98 3.39
C GLU A 78 -3.24 -11.19 3.95
N GLU A 79 -3.36 -11.96 5.03
CA GLU A 79 -4.62 -12.19 5.71
C GLU A 79 -5.20 -10.90 6.29
N SER A 80 -4.40 -10.08 6.98
CA SER A 80 -4.83 -8.80 7.52
C SER A 80 -5.32 -7.83 6.44
N LEU A 81 -4.61 -7.72 5.31
CA LEU A 81 -5.07 -6.90 4.18
C LEU A 81 -6.37 -7.42 3.59
N LYS A 82 -6.47 -8.73 3.40
CA LYS A 82 -7.67 -9.38 2.85
C LYS A 82 -8.88 -9.18 3.77
N ASN A 83 -8.70 -9.32 5.08
CA ASN A 83 -9.75 -9.11 6.07
C ASN A 83 -10.22 -7.66 6.11
N ALA A 84 -9.28 -6.70 6.08
CA ALA A 84 -9.60 -5.28 6.02
C ALA A 84 -10.38 -4.92 4.74
N LEU A 85 -9.96 -5.42 3.58
CA LEU A 85 -10.67 -5.23 2.31
C LEU A 85 -12.09 -5.82 2.33
N ASN A 86 -12.24 -7.04 2.86
CA ASN A 86 -13.56 -7.67 2.99
C ASN A 86 -14.47 -6.85 3.92
N SER A 87 -13.91 -6.33 5.01
CA SER A 87 -14.65 -5.56 6.01
C SER A 87 -15.01 -4.15 5.52
N SER A 88 -14.22 -3.56 4.62
CA SER A 88 -14.50 -2.24 4.07
C SER A 88 -15.68 -2.24 3.09
N GLY A 89 -16.17 -3.42 2.67
CA GLY A 89 -17.26 -3.55 1.69
C GLY A 89 -16.91 -3.12 0.27
N ASN A 90 -15.65 -2.78 0.01
CA ASN A 90 -15.20 -2.34 -1.31
C ASN A 90 -14.85 -3.55 -2.18
N LYS A 91 -15.10 -3.43 -3.48
CA LYS A 91 -14.64 -4.44 -4.44
C LYS A 91 -13.12 -4.34 -4.56
N CYS A 92 -12.46 -5.48 -4.50
CA CYS A 92 -11.02 -5.58 -4.68
C CYS A 92 -10.67 -6.71 -5.64
N GLY A 93 -9.82 -6.42 -6.61
CA GLY A 93 -9.19 -7.42 -7.47
C GLY A 93 -8.00 -8.08 -6.76
N LEU A 94 -7.55 -9.22 -7.30
CA LEU A 94 -6.33 -9.89 -6.87
C LEU A 94 -5.26 -9.76 -7.95
N ASN A 95 -4.06 -9.36 -7.57
CA ASN A 95 -2.89 -9.31 -8.44
C ASN A 95 -1.79 -10.20 -7.84
N PRO A 96 -1.82 -11.50 -8.16
CA PRO A 96 -0.93 -12.45 -7.53
C PRO A 96 0.53 -12.13 -7.88
N SER A 97 1.40 -12.21 -6.87
CA SER A 97 2.86 -12.11 -7.02
C SER A 97 3.41 -10.73 -7.41
N ASP A 98 2.63 -9.66 -7.25
CA ASP A 98 3.03 -8.28 -7.55
C ASP A 98 3.22 -7.40 -6.28
N GLY A 99 3.27 -8.04 -5.11
CA GLY A 99 3.64 -7.39 -3.85
C GLY A 99 5.07 -6.86 -3.89
N ALA A 100 5.39 -5.92 -3.00
CA ALA A 100 6.77 -5.48 -2.84
C ALA A 100 7.61 -6.63 -2.25
N PHE A 101 8.93 -6.63 -2.44
CA PHE A 101 9.78 -7.72 -1.92
C PHE A 101 9.76 -7.85 -0.39
N TYR A 102 9.29 -6.81 0.33
CA TYR A 102 9.22 -6.72 1.79
C TYR A 102 7.82 -6.89 2.38
N GLY A 103 6.76 -6.92 1.55
CA GLY A 103 5.40 -7.05 2.06
C GLY A 103 4.30 -6.94 0.99
N PRO A 104 3.09 -7.41 1.30
CA PRO A 104 1.93 -7.28 0.43
C PRO A 104 1.40 -5.83 0.46
N LYS A 105 0.66 -5.45 -0.58
CA LYS A 105 0.11 -4.10 -0.72
C LYS A 105 -1.27 -4.06 -1.35
N ILE A 106 -2.03 -3.01 -1.02
CA ILE A 106 -3.23 -2.61 -1.75
C ILE A 106 -2.83 -1.46 -2.67
N ASP A 107 -3.01 -1.63 -3.97
CA ASP A 107 -2.80 -0.58 -4.95
C ASP A 107 -4.15 0.05 -5.33
N ILE A 108 -4.20 1.38 -5.35
CA ILE A 108 -5.41 2.15 -5.66
C ILE A 108 -5.23 2.84 -7.01
N THR A 109 -6.14 2.53 -7.93
CA THR A 109 -6.13 3.02 -9.30
C THR A 109 -7.32 3.93 -9.54
N VAL A 110 -7.07 5.10 -10.13
CA VAL A 110 -8.12 5.99 -10.63
C VAL A 110 -8.08 6.04 -12.15
N GLU A 111 -9.22 6.30 -12.77
CA GLU A 111 -9.33 6.49 -14.20
C GLU A 111 -9.41 7.98 -14.55
N ASP A 112 -8.75 8.38 -15.63
CA ASP A 112 -8.99 9.69 -16.22
C ASP A 112 -10.25 9.71 -17.10
N VAL A 113 -10.56 10.88 -17.68
CA VAL A 113 -11.71 11.07 -18.57
C VAL A 113 -11.67 10.20 -19.83
N PHE A 114 -10.51 9.63 -20.18
CA PHE A 114 -10.32 8.72 -21.31
C PHE A 114 -10.25 7.25 -20.87
N LYS A 115 -10.63 6.94 -19.62
CA LYS A 115 -10.61 5.58 -19.06
C LYS A 115 -9.21 4.95 -19.02
N ARG A 116 -8.18 5.77 -18.89
CA ARG A 116 -6.81 5.30 -18.67
C ARG A 116 -6.57 5.13 -17.17
N PRO A 117 -6.09 3.96 -16.72
CA PRO A 117 -5.81 3.72 -15.31
C PRO A 117 -4.50 4.38 -14.88
N PHE A 118 -4.51 5.00 -13.69
CA PHE A 118 -3.34 5.55 -13.02
C PHE A 118 -3.32 5.08 -11.57
N GLN A 119 -2.26 4.40 -11.17
CA GLN A 119 -2.04 4.09 -9.76
C GLN A 119 -1.63 5.37 -9.02
N CYS A 120 -2.44 5.77 -8.05
CA CYS A 120 -2.26 7.04 -7.33
C CYS A 120 -1.99 6.87 -5.83
N ALA A 121 -2.39 5.77 -5.23
CA ALA A 121 -2.11 5.48 -3.82
C ALA A 121 -1.79 4.00 -3.60
N THR A 122 -1.18 3.71 -2.45
CA THR A 122 -0.82 2.36 -2.05
C THR A 122 -0.79 2.26 -0.52
N ILE A 123 -1.30 1.16 0.02
CA ILE A 123 -1.18 0.80 1.44
C ILE A 123 -0.32 -0.45 1.51
N GLN A 124 0.78 -0.40 2.25
CA GLN A 124 1.79 -1.47 2.26
C GLN A 124 2.03 -1.92 3.70
N LEU A 125 2.03 -3.23 3.96
CA LEU A 125 2.45 -3.75 5.26
C LEU A 125 3.91 -4.15 5.22
N ASP A 126 4.73 -3.44 5.99
CA ASP A 126 6.14 -3.73 6.14
C ASP A 126 6.44 -4.28 7.54
N PHE A 127 6.74 -5.57 7.61
CA PHE A 127 7.19 -6.21 8.84
C PHE A 127 8.72 -6.36 8.93
N GLN A 128 9.45 -5.94 7.90
CA GLN A 128 10.88 -6.19 7.72
C GLN A 128 11.74 -5.03 8.21
N LEU A 129 11.33 -3.78 7.93
CA LEU A 129 12.13 -2.61 8.32
C LEU A 129 12.25 -2.48 9.84
N GLN A 130 11.20 -2.78 10.59
CA GLN A 130 11.25 -2.81 12.06
C GLN A 130 12.36 -3.75 12.59
N ILE A 131 12.52 -4.94 12.00
CA ILE A 131 13.55 -5.92 12.39
C ILE A 131 14.93 -5.39 12.00
N ARG A 132 15.06 -4.87 10.78
CA ARG A 132 16.35 -4.37 10.26
C ARG A 132 16.88 -3.15 11.01
N PHE A 133 16.00 -2.26 11.45
CA PHE A 133 16.35 -1.10 12.25
C PHE A 133 16.36 -1.37 13.77
N ASN A 134 16.08 -2.62 14.19
CA ASN A 134 15.99 -3.02 15.58
C ASN A 134 15.05 -2.10 16.40
N LEU A 135 13.87 -1.81 15.82
CA LEU A 135 12.85 -1.00 16.47
C LEU A 135 12.12 -1.84 17.51
N THR A 136 11.97 -1.28 18.71
CA THR A 136 11.24 -1.92 19.81
C THR A 136 10.28 -0.93 20.45
N THR A 137 9.06 -1.38 20.71
CA THR A 137 8.06 -0.63 21.47
C THR A 137 8.04 -1.15 22.91
N ILE A 138 7.95 -0.25 23.89
CA ILE A 138 7.75 -0.62 25.29
C ILE A 138 6.25 -0.80 25.53
N VAL A 139 5.85 -2.00 25.95
CA VAL A 139 4.48 -2.27 26.40
C VAL A 139 4.46 -2.19 27.93
N SER A 140 3.97 -1.07 28.46
CA SER A 140 3.77 -0.92 29.90
C SER A 140 2.42 -1.54 30.28
N TYR A 141 2.47 -2.61 31.06
CA TYR A 141 1.29 -3.12 31.76
C TYR A 141 1.09 -2.24 33.00
N ILE A 142 -0.03 -1.51 33.05
CA ILE A 142 -0.49 -0.79 34.25
C ILE A 142 -1.28 -1.77 35.10
#